data_AF-X6LCL6-F1
#
_entry.id   AF-X6LCL6-F1
#
_cell.length_a   1.000
_cell.length_b   1.000
_cell.length_c   1.000
_cell.angle_alpha   90.00
_cell.angle_beta   90.00
_cell.angle_gamma   90.00
#
_symmetry.space_group_name_H-M   'P 1'
#
loop_
_entity.id
_entity.type
_entity.pdbx_description
1 polymer ?
#
loop_
_entity_poly.entity_id
_entity_poly.type
_entity_poly.pdbx_seq_one_letter_code
_entity_poly.pdbx_strand_id
1 'polypeptide(L)'
;MKIEYAIRATVSTIKHEFSLERRSVRYQKEIKEQLEKLKEHVETLKKWSQDKGLKIVQDLKSQIQSTENKLRMSERFFQEKRRGPEHEIQRVEDSISRLKDIIQHYQGLNSSWLIFRDPTKAIDYLKEQGYQSIEDIKNKEEEEEEILDKLKKQVGELEKSQNKEMEELKRELKKYQEIQKEYQKEKENVMLENPSKFLKSRDFSDSEISELIDDETLLFEKIQKYEREISSAKGVGYVFDILNPSRTEKVLHYLKECKATPFSFADIVAGNDQRGEKKQSTLKQDLVATLHAVEHYLQCYGEFVQSQLRSLDYTEISSTPKTDTNEFMEKVETIVNRLNEINKLEKNHPVIFAFFPQDIMKPFPNKLEKTWLNLSDEMVKCERQGNFQALNNRISATKALSMLDDYTKPNCKFRDLFVKHQEALFNNVIDTRTVLKYMEEHCYIDVAAEMSKINQRKDGDGQAERVLEELKSSLSRSLKGLAKNTMIKMVKLGDNEVDLDEVLKLETQFQAIEDAKNFVFKYVDNNTKREIEKIESDTKSSIEKWVLKVVATVKAAIKSCNFWEAEEKIKLIRKFTRILGNRFEQTSFDDNKEEKTKEETDKISNSIDQLERQLQK
;
A
#
# COMPACT_ATOMS: atom_id res chain seq x y z
N MET A 1 -39.59 34.51 -2.17
CA MET A 1 -39.08 33.91 -3.42
C MET A 1 -37.55 33.75 -3.49
N LYS A 2 -36.70 34.79 -3.30
CA LYS A 2 -35.23 34.64 -3.43
C LYS A 2 -34.59 33.64 -2.43
N ILE A 3 -35.05 33.63 -1.18
CA ILE A 3 -34.54 32.72 -0.14
C ILE A 3 -34.98 31.26 -0.40
N GLU A 4 -36.24 31.05 -0.76
CA GLU A 4 -36.76 29.71 -1.09
C GLU A 4 -36.04 29.10 -2.31
N TYR A 5 -35.79 29.90 -3.35
CA TYR A 5 -34.98 29.46 -4.49
C TYR A 5 -33.54 29.13 -4.07
N ALA A 6 -32.92 29.97 -3.23
CA ALA A 6 -31.58 29.71 -2.70
C ALA A 6 -31.50 28.43 -1.88
N ILE A 7 -32.53 28.13 -1.07
CA ILE A 7 -32.66 26.90 -0.29
C ILE A 7 -32.82 25.71 -1.22
N ARG A 8 -33.77 25.73 -2.16
CA ARG A 8 -33.95 24.62 -3.12
C ARG A 8 -32.68 24.36 -3.92
N ALA A 9 -32.00 25.40 -4.36
CA ALA A 9 -30.73 25.28 -5.07
C ALA A 9 -29.63 24.68 -4.17
N THR A 10 -29.46 25.15 -2.94
CA THR A 10 -28.46 24.60 -2.00
C THR A 10 -28.77 23.15 -1.62
N VAL A 11 -30.05 22.82 -1.41
CA VAL A 11 -30.49 21.44 -1.10
C VAL A 11 -30.30 20.52 -2.30
N SER A 12 -30.58 20.99 -3.52
CA SER A 12 -30.28 20.23 -4.74
C SER A 12 -28.77 20.02 -4.92
N THR A 13 -27.95 21.04 -4.62
CA THR A 13 -26.48 20.89 -4.61
C THR A 13 -26.08 19.85 -3.57
N ILE A 14 -26.51 19.97 -2.31
CA ILE A 14 -26.19 19.01 -1.24
C ILE A 14 -26.62 17.57 -1.60
N LYS A 15 -27.84 17.39 -2.16
CA LYS A 15 -28.32 16.08 -2.62
C LYS A 15 -27.47 15.53 -3.77
N HIS A 16 -27.01 16.40 -4.66
CA HIS A 16 -26.12 16.03 -5.75
C HIS A 16 -24.73 15.64 -5.22
N GLU A 17 -24.14 16.43 -4.33
CA GLU A 17 -22.83 16.15 -3.71
C GLU A 17 -22.87 14.86 -2.90
N PHE A 18 -23.94 14.59 -2.14
CA PHE A 18 -24.14 13.31 -1.45
C PHE A 18 -24.26 12.12 -2.40
N SER A 19 -24.97 12.30 -3.52
CA SER A 19 -25.06 11.26 -4.55
C SER A 19 -23.68 10.98 -5.17
N LEU A 20 -22.78 11.95 -5.18
CA LEU A 20 -21.42 11.81 -5.71
C LEU A 20 -20.46 11.27 -4.64
N GLU A 21 -20.61 11.63 -3.37
CA GLU A 21 -19.88 11.04 -2.23
C GLU A 21 -20.18 9.55 -2.06
N ARG A 22 -21.46 9.13 -2.16
CA ARG A 22 -21.84 7.71 -2.16
C ARG A 22 -21.18 6.92 -3.30
N ARG A 23 -20.78 7.59 -4.38
CA ARG A 23 -20.03 7.02 -5.51
C ARG A 23 -18.52 7.23 -5.38
N SER A 24 -18.05 7.89 -4.31
CA SER A 24 -16.62 8.14 -4.11
C SER A 24 -15.90 6.84 -3.76
N VAL A 25 -14.71 6.68 -4.32
CA VAL A 25 -13.85 5.51 -4.10
C VAL A 25 -13.55 5.31 -2.61
N ARG A 26 -13.39 6.39 -1.84
CA ARG A 26 -13.09 6.31 -0.40
C ARG A 26 -14.28 5.75 0.39
N TYR A 27 -15.48 6.27 0.15
CA TYR A 27 -16.72 5.79 0.79
C TYR A 27 -16.96 4.30 0.50
N GLN A 28 -16.78 3.92 -0.75
CA GLN A 28 -16.90 2.54 -1.22
C GLN A 28 -15.84 1.62 -0.59
N LYS A 29 -14.60 2.12 -0.41
CA LYS A 29 -13.52 1.40 0.30
C LYS A 29 -13.83 1.19 1.77
N GLU A 30 -14.35 2.20 2.47
CA GLU A 30 -14.70 2.08 3.89
C GLU A 30 -15.82 1.06 4.12
N ILE A 31 -16.87 1.07 3.28
CA ILE A 31 -17.91 0.03 3.36
C ILE A 31 -17.32 -1.34 3.08
N LYS A 32 -16.47 -1.47 2.06
CA LYS A 32 -15.79 -2.73 1.75
C LYS A 32 -14.99 -3.25 2.95
N GLU A 33 -14.19 -2.39 3.59
CA GLU A 33 -13.37 -2.77 4.75
C GLU A 33 -14.23 -3.27 5.92
N GLN A 34 -15.39 -2.67 6.16
CA GLN A 34 -16.30 -3.14 7.22
C GLN A 34 -17.01 -4.44 6.84
N LEU A 35 -17.33 -4.66 5.56
CA LEU A 35 -17.83 -5.94 5.08
C LEU A 35 -16.77 -7.05 5.18
N GLU A 36 -15.49 -6.73 4.91
CA GLU A 36 -14.37 -7.64 5.13
C GLU A 36 -14.20 -7.98 6.62
N LYS A 37 -14.30 -7.00 7.51
CA LYS A 37 -14.34 -7.26 8.96
C LYS A 37 -15.52 -8.13 9.34
N LEU A 38 -16.71 -7.86 8.82
CA LEU A 38 -17.89 -8.70 9.07
C LEU A 38 -17.65 -10.15 8.63
N LYS A 39 -16.95 -10.35 7.50
CA LYS A 39 -16.55 -11.68 7.02
C LYS A 39 -15.64 -12.42 8.02
N GLU A 40 -14.66 -11.75 8.63
CA GLU A 40 -13.81 -12.38 9.66
C GLU A 40 -14.62 -12.86 10.88
N HIS A 41 -15.67 -12.12 11.25
CA HIS A 41 -16.57 -12.53 12.35
C HIS A 41 -17.45 -13.72 11.93
N VAL A 42 -17.93 -13.75 10.69
CA VAL A 42 -18.66 -14.91 10.13
C VAL A 42 -17.76 -16.15 10.10
N GLU A 43 -16.49 -16.01 9.72
CA GLU A 43 -15.51 -17.11 9.76
C GLU A 43 -15.26 -17.60 11.20
N THR A 44 -15.23 -16.69 12.17
CA THR A 44 -15.11 -17.02 13.61
C THR A 44 -16.33 -17.80 14.10
N LEU A 45 -17.55 -17.39 13.72
CA LEU A 45 -18.79 -18.12 14.01
C LEU A 45 -18.81 -19.51 13.36
N LYS A 46 -18.27 -19.63 12.14
CA LYS A 46 -18.15 -20.90 11.43
C LYS A 46 -17.19 -21.85 12.13
N LYS A 47 -16.04 -21.33 12.60
CA LYS A 47 -15.09 -22.11 13.41
C LYS A 47 -15.70 -22.57 14.73
N TRP A 48 -16.42 -21.69 15.42
CA TRP A 48 -17.17 -22.05 16.62
C TRP A 48 -18.17 -23.18 16.36
N SER A 49 -18.91 -23.13 15.24
CA SER A 49 -19.84 -24.20 14.82
C SER A 49 -19.11 -25.53 14.59
N GLN A 50 -17.93 -25.49 13.94
CA GLN A 50 -17.11 -26.68 13.70
C GLN A 50 -16.57 -27.30 15.00
N ASP A 51 -16.12 -26.48 15.95
CA ASP A 51 -15.66 -26.92 17.27
C ASP A 51 -16.77 -27.63 18.06
N LYS A 52 -18.04 -27.28 17.80
CA LYS A 52 -19.23 -27.95 18.36
C LYS A 52 -19.69 -29.18 17.57
N GLY A 53 -18.95 -29.57 16.52
CA GLY A 53 -19.24 -30.76 15.70
C GLY A 53 -20.34 -30.56 14.66
N LEU A 54 -20.73 -29.32 14.36
CA LEU A 54 -21.73 -28.99 13.34
C LEU A 54 -21.03 -28.62 12.02
N LYS A 55 -21.47 -29.20 10.90
CA LYS A 55 -20.92 -28.83 9.58
C LYS A 55 -21.35 -27.42 9.16
N ILE A 56 -22.62 -27.07 9.39
CA ILE A 56 -23.21 -25.75 9.12
C ILE A 56 -24.26 -25.48 10.20
N VAL A 57 -24.46 -24.22 10.59
CA VAL A 57 -25.50 -23.79 11.57
C VAL A 57 -26.91 -24.26 11.18
N GLN A 58 -27.20 -24.34 9.88
CA GLN A 58 -28.47 -24.85 9.35
C GLN A 58 -28.70 -26.34 9.65
N ASP A 59 -27.64 -27.12 9.89
CA ASP A 59 -27.74 -28.51 10.34
C ASP A 59 -28.31 -28.58 11.75
N LEU A 60 -28.06 -27.60 12.62
CA LEU A 60 -28.53 -27.63 14.00
C LEU A 60 -30.06 -27.60 14.07
N LYS A 61 -30.71 -26.74 13.28
CA LYS A 61 -32.18 -26.69 13.20
C LYS A 61 -32.75 -28.00 12.64
N SER A 62 -32.07 -28.57 11.65
CA SER A 62 -32.45 -29.86 11.05
C SER A 62 -32.29 -31.03 12.03
N GLN A 63 -31.22 -31.02 12.85
CA GLN A 63 -30.98 -32.02 13.89
C GLN A 63 -31.99 -31.93 15.03
N ILE A 64 -32.29 -30.71 15.52
CA ILE A 64 -33.35 -30.49 16.52
C ILE A 64 -34.67 -31.06 16.00
N GLN A 65 -35.08 -30.68 14.79
CA GLN A 65 -36.34 -31.15 14.19
C GLN A 65 -36.36 -32.67 14.00
N SER A 66 -35.24 -33.25 13.58
CA SER A 66 -35.08 -34.70 13.41
C SER A 66 -35.23 -35.44 14.75
N THR A 67 -34.57 -34.96 15.80
CA THR A 67 -34.64 -35.56 17.14
C THR A 67 -36.02 -35.39 17.77
N GLU A 68 -36.68 -34.24 17.60
CA GLU A 68 -38.08 -34.03 18.01
C GLU A 68 -39.03 -35.00 17.30
N ASN A 69 -38.85 -35.20 16.00
CA ASN A 69 -39.65 -36.15 15.23
C ASN A 69 -39.41 -37.60 15.70
N LYS A 70 -38.16 -37.99 15.95
CA LYS A 70 -37.81 -39.32 16.51
C LYS A 70 -38.46 -39.53 17.88
N LEU A 71 -38.39 -38.53 18.76
CA LEU A 71 -39.01 -38.58 20.08
C LEU A 71 -40.54 -38.78 19.97
N ARG A 72 -41.20 -37.99 19.12
CA ARG A 72 -42.65 -38.10 18.88
C ARG A 72 -43.05 -39.43 18.24
N MET A 73 -42.21 -40.02 17.40
CA MET A 73 -42.44 -41.34 16.82
C MET A 73 -42.25 -42.45 17.85
N SER A 74 -41.20 -42.34 18.67
CA SER A 74 -40.90 -43.26 19.77
C SER A 74 -42.03 -43.30 20.82
N GLU A 75 -42.55 -42.13 21.21
CA GLU A 75 -43.70 -42.02 22.12
C GLU A 75 -44.97 -42.68 21.54
N ARG A 76 -45.27 -42.44 20.26
CA ARG A 76 -46.43 -43.06 19.60
C ARG A 76 -46.31 -44.56 19.51
N PHE A 77 -45.15 -45.05 19.08
CA PHE A 77 -44.87 -46.47 18.95
C PHE A 77 -44.96 -47.20 20.30
N PHE A 78 -44.50 -46.55 21.38
CA PHE A 78 -44.62 -47.09 22.72
C PHE A 78 -46.09 -47.21 23.18
N GLN A 79 -46.87 -46.15 22.99
CA GLN A 79 -48.30 -46.15 23.30
C GLN A 79 -49.06 -47.25 22.54
N GLU A 80 -48.72 -47.48 21.27
CA GLU A 80 -49.32 -48.53 20.46
C GLU A 80 -48.94 -49.93 20.94
N LYS A 81 -47.64 -50.16 21.24
CA LYS A 81 -47.15 -51.43 21.79
C LYS A 81 -47.70 -51.76 23.16
N ARG A 82 -48.03 -50.76 23.98
CA ARG A 82 -48.54 -50.95 25.35
C ARG A 82 -49.99 -51.43 25.39
N ARG A 83 -50.82 -51.02 24.42
CA ARG A 83 -52.26 -51.35 24.37
C ARG A 83 -52.56 -52.85 24.32
N GLY A 84 -51.76 -53.62 23.59
CA GLY A 84 -51.95 -55.07 23.47
C GLY A 84 -51.80 -55.78 24.82
N PRO A 85 -50.62 -55.70 25.46
CA PRO A 85 -50.39 -56.24 26.79
C PRO A 85 -51.32 -55.69 27.86
N GLU A 86 -51.66 -54.39 27.85
CA GLU A 86 -52.61 -53.81 28.82
C GLU A 86 -54.01 -54.43 28.70
N HIS A 87 -54.52 -54.61 27.47
CA HIS A 87 -55.79 -55.29 27.25
C HIS A 87 -55.73 -56.75 27.71
N GLU A 88 -54.59 -57.42 27.52
CA GLU A 88 -54.41 -58.80 27.92
C GLU A 88 -54.33 -58.95 29.44
N ILE A 89 -53.60 -58.06 30.12
CA ILE A 89 -53.57 -57.95 31.58
C ILE A 89 -54.99 -57.76 32.12
N GLN A 90 -55.76 -56.82 31.58
CA GLN A 90 -57.14 -56.57 32.03
C GLN A 90 -58.01 -57.83 31.87
N ARG A 91 -57.90 -58.54 30.74
CA ARG A 91 -58.66 -59.79 30.52
C ARG A 91 -58.30 -60.86 31.56
N VAL A 92 -57.02 -61.00 31.89
CA VAL A 92 -56.56 -61.99 32.87
C VAL A 92 -56.97 -61.58 34.29
N GLU A 93 -56.88 -60.29 34.65
CA GLU A 93 -57.36 -59.77 35.94
C GLU A 93 -58.88 -59.96 36.12
N ASP A 94 -59.66 -59.73 35.07
CA ASP A 94 -61.11 -59.99 35.05
C ASP A 94 -61.40 -61.49 35.23
N SER A 95 -60.59 -62.37 34.62
CA SER A 95 -60.75 -63.82 34.71
C SER A 95 -60.41 -64.34 36.10
N ILE A 96 -59.29 -63.90 36.69
CA ILE A 96 -58.91 -64.19 38.08
C ILE A 96 -60.00 -63.71 39.04
N SER A 97 -60.54 -62.50 38.83
CA SER A 97 -61.62 -61.97 39.67
C SER A 97 -62.88 -62.85 39.63
N ARG A 98 -63.26 -63.34 38.44
CA ARG A 98 -64.38 -64.28 38.29
C ARG A 98 -64.10 -65.61 38.98
N LEU A 99 -62.88 -66.14 38.88
CA LEU A 99 -62.50 -67.38 39.55
C LEU A 99 -62.57 -67.21 41.08
N LYS A 100 -62.09 -66.07 41.61
CA LYS A 100 -62.18 -65.71 43.03
C LYS A 100 -63.62 -65.61 43.52
N ASP A 101 -64.51 -64.98 42.74
CA ASP A 101 -65.94 -64.89 43.05
C ASP A 101 -66.59 -66.29 43.12
N ILE A 102 -66.27 -67.17 42.17
CA ILE A 102 -66.77 -68.57 42.15
C ILE A 102 -66.25 -69.33 43.37
N ILE A 103 -64.97 -69.20 43.71
CA ILE A 103 -64.36 -69.83 44.90
C ILE A 103 -65.05 -69.34 46.17
N GLN A 104 -65.25 -68.04 46.31
CA GLN A 104 -65.88 -67.44 47.50
C GLN A 104 -67.35 -67.88 47.64
N HIS A 105 -68.09 -67.90 46.53
CA HIS A 105 -69.48 -68.37 46.52
C HIS A 105 -69.59 -69.86 46.84
N TYR A 106 -68.70 -70.69 46.27
CA TYR A 106 -68.59 -72.11 46.62
C TYR A 106 -68.27 -72.29 48.11
N GLN A 107 -67.32 -71.54 48.67
CA GLN A 107 -66.99 -71.57 50.09
C GLN A 107 -68.18 -71.16 50.97
N GLY A 108 -68.99 -70.17 50.56
CA GLY A 108 -70.23 -69.78 51.24
C GLY A 108 -71.29 -70.90 51.23
N LEU A 109 -71.48 -71.58 50.10
CA LEU A 109 -72.40 -72.72 49.98
C LEU A 109 -71.90 -73.95 50.76
N ASN A 110 -70.59 -74.21 50.75
CA ASN A 110 -69.95 -75.32 51.45
C ASN A 110 -69.86 -75.09 52.97
N SER A 111 -69.75 -73.85 53.43
CA SER A 111 -69.81 -73.53 54.87
C SER A 111 -71.26 -73.57 55.39
N SER A 112 -72.25 -73.22 54.57
CA SER A 112 -73.68 -73.43 54.89
C SER A 112 -74.06 -74.92 54.99
N TRP A 113 -73.31 -75.82 54.36
CA TRP A 113 -73.50 -77.27 54.40
C TRP A 113 -73.20 -77.89 55.78
N LEU A 114 -72.26 -77.32 56.55
CA LEU A 114 -71.97 -77.75 57.93
C LEU A 114 -73.20 -77.63 58.84
N ILE A 115 -74.24 -76.90 58.42
CA ILE A 115 -75.47 -76.62 59.16
C ILE A 115 -76.68 -77.39 58.59
N PHE A 116 -76.75 -77.65 57.27
CA PHE A 116 -77.84 -78.38 56.61
C PHE A 116 -77.29 -79.48 55.67
N ARG A 117 -77.56 -80.75 55.99
CA ARG A 117 -76.99 -81.98 55.37
C ARG A 117 -77.34 -82.19 53.86
N ASP A 118 -76.84 -81.37 52.94
CA ASP A 118 -76.90 -81.68 51.50
C ASP A 118 -75.71 -81.09 50.69
N PRO A 119 -74.64 -81.87 50.41
CA PRO A 119 -73.44 -81.39 49.73
C PRO A 119 -73.65 -81.19 48.21
N THR A 120 -74.79 -81.64 47.70
CA THR A 120 -75.10 -81.69 46.27
C THR A 120 -75.18 -80.28 45.68
N LYS A 121 -75.70 -79.29 46.42
CA LYS A 121 -75.84 -77.89 45.97
C LYS A 121 -74.51 -77.18 45.65
N ALA A 122 -73.47 -77.42 46.44
CA ALA A 122 -72.16 -76.81 46.20
C ALA A 122 -71.46 -77.45 44.98
N ILE A 123 -71.66 -78.76 44.78
CA ILE A 123 -71.11 -79.52 43.64
C ILE A 123 -71.87 -79.18 42.34
N ASP A 124 -73.19 -79.05 42.42
CA ASP A 124 -74.04 -78.66 41.29
C ASP A 124 -73.72 -77.24 40.83
N TYR A 125 -73.48 -76.31 41.78
CA TYR A 125 -73.02 -74.95 41.46
C TYR A 125 -71.71 -74.95 40.66
N LEU A 126 -70.71 -75.77 41.03
CA LEU A 126 -69.46 -75.86 40.26
C LEU A 126 -69.70 -76.40 38.85
N LYS A 127 -70.57 -77.41 38.70
CA LYS A 127 -70.94 -77.98 37.39
C LYS A 127 -71.70 -76.97 36.53
N GLU A 128 -72.58 -76.16 37.11
CA GLU A 128 -73.27 -75.05 36.42
C GLU A 128 -72.29 -73.99 35.91
N GLN A 129 -71.21 -73.74 36.66
CA GLN A 129 -70.11 -72.85 36.22
C GLN A 129 -69.12 -73.53 35.25
N GLY A 130 -69.33 -74.83 34.93
CA GLY A 130 -68.53 -75.57 33.95
C GLY A 130 -67.29 -76.28 34.52
N TYR A 131 -67.17 -76.43 35.84
CA TYR A 131 -66.01 -77.04 36.52
C TYR A 131 -66.37 -78.37 37.18
N GLN A 132 -65.44 -79.34 37.19
CA GLN A 132 -65.68 -80.68 37.76
C GLN A 132 -65.32 -80.76 39.24
N SER A 133 -64.34 -79.96 39.68
CA SER A 133 -63.93 -79.86 41.07
C SER A 133 -63.52 -78.43 41.46
N ILE A 134 -63.47 -78.15 42.76
CA ILE A 134 -62.92 -76.88 43.28
C ILE A 134 -61.41 -76.78 43.05
N GLU A 135 -60.72 -77.93 42.94
CA GLU A 135 -59.28 -77.98 42.66
C GLU A 135 -58.99 -77.55 41.22
N ASP A 136 -59.86 -77.86 40.27
CA ASP A 136 -59.74 -77.42 38.87
C ASP A 136 -59.77 -75.89 38.76
N ILE A 137 -60.59 -75.23 39.60
CA ILE A 137 -60.72 -73.77 39.62
C ILE A 137 -59.48 -73.14 40.25
N LYS A 138 -58.97 -73.71 41.35
CA LYS A 138 -57.74 -73.24 42.00
C LYS A 138 -56.51 -73.39 41.11
N ASN A 139 -56.37 -74.54 40.43
CA ASN A 139 -55.28 -74.75 39.48
C ASN A 139 -55.36 -73.72 38.34
N LYS A 140 -56.57 -73.45 37.83
CA LYS A 140 -56.76 -72.44 36.78
C LYS A 140 -56.51 -71.01 37.25
N GLU A 141 -56.87 -70.68 38.50
CA GLU A 141 -56.55 -69.40 39.13
C GLU A 141 -55.02 -69.24 39.25
N GLU A 142 -54.31 -70.27 39.69
CA GLU A 142 -52.84 -70.28 39.79
C GLU A 142 -52.17 -70.14 38.41
N GLU A 143 -52.69 -70.83 37.39
CA GLU A 143 -52.24 -70.68 35.99
C GLU A 143 -52.44 -69.25 35.47
N GLU A 144 -53.60 -68.63 35.75
CA GLU A 144 -53.88 -67.25 35.35
C GLU A 144 -53.05 -66.22 36.12
N GLU A 145 -52.80 -66.44 37.41
CA GLU A 145 -51.88 -65.62 38.21
C GLU A 145 -50.43 -65.70 37.68
N GLU A 146 -49.97 -66.88 37.25
CA GLU A 146 -48.65 -67.03 36.62
C GLU A 146 -48.57 -66.31 35.25
N ILE A 147 -49.65 -66.36 34.47
CA ILE A 147 -49.76 -65.60 33.20
C ILE A 147 -49.74 -64.09 33.46
N LEU A 148 -50.47 -63.63 34.47
CA LEU A 148 -50.52 -62.23 34.87
C LEU A 148 -49.13 -61.70 35.25
N ASP A 149 -48.38 -62.47 36.05
CA ASP A 149 -47.02 -62.11 36.45
C ASP A 149 -46.06 -62.06 35.26
N LYS A 150 -46.16 -63.01 34.32
CA LYS A 150 -45.38 -62.99 33.07
C LYS A 150 -45.68 -61.75 32.24
N LEU A 151 -46.96 -61.38 32.07
CA LEU A 151 -47.36 -60.18 31.33
C LEU A 151 -46.90 -58.89 32.00
N LYS A 152 -47.06 -58.78 33.33
CA LYS A 152 -46.58 -57.63 34.12
C LYS A 152 -45.06 -57.48 34.01
N LYS A 153 -44.31 -58.58 34.02
CA LYS A 153 -42.86 -58.56 33.81
C LYS A 153 -42.48 -58.10 32.40
N GLN A 154 -43.16 -58.59 31.37
CA GLN A 154 -42.93 -58.16 29.98
C GLN A 154 -43.21 -56.67 29.77
N VAL A 155 -44.30 -56.13 30.34
CA VAL A 155 -44.59 -54.70 30.31
C VAL A 155 -43.51 -53.90 31.03
N GLY A 156 -43.06 -54.36 32.20
CA GLY A 156 -41.98 -53.72 32.94
C GLY A 156 -40.64 -53.70 32.20
N GLU A 157 -40.30 -54.75 31.45
CA GLU A 157 -39.10 -54.79 30.59
C GLU A 157 -39.22 -53.85 29.39
N LEU A 158 -40.39 -53.81 28.75
CA LEU A 158 -40.69 -52.88 27.65
C LEU A 158 -40.59 -51.42 28.10
N GLU A 159 -41.18 -51.08 29.26
CA GLU A 159 -41.10 -49.75 29.87
C GLU A 159 -39.66 -49.33 30.16
N LYS A 160 -38.84 -50.23 30.73
CA LYS A 160 -37.42 -49.96 31.00
C LYS A 160 -36.62 -49.69 29.73
N SER A 161 -36.84 -50.51 28.69
CA SER A 161 -36.14 -50.34 27.41
C SER A 161 -36.53 -49.03 26.74
N GLN A 162 -37.83 -48.70 26.70
CA GLN A 162 -38.30 -47.49 26.05
C GLN A 162 -37.89 -46.22 26.80
N ASN A 163 -37.99 -46.22 28.13
CA ASN A 163 -37.57 -45.08 28.94
C ASN A 163 -36.08 -44.78 28.74
N LYS A 164 -35.24 -45.81 28.57
CA LYS A 164 -33.81 -45.62 28.27
C LYS A 164 -33.60 -44.91 26.94
N GLU A 165 -34.29 -45.33 25.88
CA GLU A 165 -34.22 -44.72 24.55
C GLU A 165 -34.76 -43.28 24.56
N MET A 166 -35.89 -43.04 25.21
CA MET A 166 -36.46 -41.70 25.36
C MET A 166 -35.55 -40.75 26.13
N GLU A 167 -34.94 -41.19 27.23
CA GLU A 167 -34.01 -40.37 28.01
C GLU A 167 -32.70 -40.08 27.26
N GLU A 168 -32.29 -40.95 26.35
CA GLU A 168 -31.17 -40.67 25.43
C GLU A 168 -31.55 -39.59 24.42
N LEU A 169 -32.70 -39.71 23.75
CA LEU A 169 -33.20 -38.71 22.81
C LEU A 169 -33.45 -37.34 23.47
N LYS A 170 -34.00 -37.31 24.70
CA LYS A 170 -34.19 -36.07 25.46
C LYS A 170 -32.87 -35.39 25.81
N ARG A 171 -31.85 -36.17 26.20
CA ARG A 171 -30.51 -35.63 26.47
C ARG A 171 -29.88 -35.05 25.21
N GLU A 172 -30.03 -35.73 24.08
CA GLU A 172 -29.53 -35.26 22.78
C GLU A 172 -30.25 -33.97 22.34
N LEU A 173 -31.58 -33.92 22.46
CA LEU A 173 -32.38 -32.73 22.16
C LEU A 173 -31.96 -31.53 23.02
N LYS A 174 -31.79 -31.75 24.34
CA LYS A 174 -31.36 -30.71 25.28
C LYS A 174 -29.97 -30.16 24.89
N LYS A 175 -29.04 -31.03 24.52
CA LYS A 175 -27.71 -30.64 24.04
C LYS A 175 -27.80 -29.74 22.81
N TYR A 176 -28.59 -30.11 21.80
CA TYR A 176 -28.74 -29.28 20.59
C TYR A 176 -29.42 -27.93 20.88
N GLN A 177 -30.41 -27.90 21.78
CA GLN A 177 -31.07 -26.66 22.20
C GLN A 177 -30.11 -25.72 22.97
N GLU A 178 -29.21 -26.26 23.80
CA GLU A 178 -28.18 -25.48 24.48
C GLU A 178 -27.19 -24.88 23.47
N ILE A 179 -26.73 -25.67 22.51
CA ILE A 179 -25.86 -25.20 21.41
C ILE A 179 -26.56 -24.08 20.62
N GLN A 180 -27.88 -24.19 20.38
CA GLN A 180 -28.63 -23.15 19.66
C GLN A 180 -28.67 -21.82 20.43
N LYS A 181 -28.82 -21.87 21.76
CA LYS A 181 -28.81 -20.67 22.61
C LYS A 181 -27.43 -20.02 22.65
N GLU A 182 -26.37 -20.82 22.75
CA GLU A 182 -25.00 -20.30 22.70
C GLU A 182 -24.71 -19.63 21.36
N TYR A 183 -25.13 -20.24 20.24
CA TYR A 183 -24.96 -19.66 18.90
C TYR A 183 -25.65 -18.30 18.75
N GLN A 184 -26.90 -18.19 19.22
CA GLN A 184 -27.66 -16.94 19.14
C GLN A 184 -26.98 -15.82 19.94
N LYS A 185 -26.45 -16.15 21.12
CA LYS A 185 -25.72 -15.19 21.96
C LYS A 185 -24.43 -14.72 21.28
N GLU A 186 -23.70 -15.62 20.64
CA GLU A 186 -22.48 -15.29 19.91
C GLU A 186 -22.78 -14.43 18.67
N LYS A 187 -23.88 -14.73 17.96
CA LYS A 187 -24.36 -13.92 16.83
C LYS A 187 -24.78 -12.51 17.26
N GLU A 188 -25.44 -12.36 18.41
CA GLU A 188 -25.79 -11.05 18.96
C GLU A 188 -24.57 -10.23 19.36
N ASN A 189 -23.51 -10.86 19.87
CA ASN A 189 -22.25 -10.18 20.13
C ASN A 189 -21.65 -9.59 18.85
N VAL A 190 -21.63 -10.35 17.74
CA VAL A 190 -21.18 -9.85 16.43
C VAL A 190 -22.06 -8.70 15.90
N MET A 191 -23.37 -8.75 16.16
CA MET A 191 -24.29 -7.66 15.79
C MET A 191 -24.06 -6.36 16.59
N LEU A 192 -23.47 -6.45 17.78
CA LEU A 192 -23.19 -5.31 18.66
C LEU A 192 -21.82 -4.67 18.40
N GLU A 193 -20.99 -5.30 17.59
CA GLU A 193 -19.64 -4.83 17.25
C GLU A 193 -19.63 -3.63 16.29
N ASN A 194 -18.46 -3.00 16.22
CA ASN A 194 -18.23 -1.77 15.46
C ASN A 194 -18.56 -1.88 13.95
N PRO A 195 -18.29 -3.00 13.24
CA PRO A 195 -18.63 -3.12 11.82
C PRO A 195 -20.13 -3.01 11.57
N SER A 196 -20.95 -3.69 12.38
CA SER A 196 -22.41 -3.68 12.29
C SER A 196 -22.99 -2.27 12.55
N LYS A 197 -22.46 -1.55 13.55
CA LYS A 197 -22.85 -0.16 13.83
C LYS A 197 -22.51 0.79 12.69
N PHE A 198 -21.35 0.62 12.07
CA PHE A 198 -20.94 1.43 10.92
C PHE A 198 -21.82 1.15 9.69
N LEU A 199 -22.12 -0.12 9.39
CA LEU A 199 -22.99 -0.44 8.26
C LEU A 199 -24.39 0.17 8.44
N LYS A 200 -24.94 0.16 9.66
CA LYS A 200 -26.21 0.84 9.97
C LYS A 200 -26.16 2.35 9.73
N SER A 201 -25.05 3.02 10.06
CA SER A 201 -24.90 4.46 9.78
C SER A 201 -24.73 4.76 8.28
N ARG A 202 -24.55 3.73 7.45
CA ARG A 202 -24.44 3.80 5.98
C ARG A 202 -25.63 3.14 5.26
N ASP A 203 -26.82 3.18 5.87
CA ASP A 203 -28.12 2.74 5.34
C ASP A 203 -28.34 1.21 5.20
N PHE A 204 -27.48 0.37 5.80
CA PHE A 204 -27.77 -1.06 5.88
C PHE A 204 -28.84 -1.33 6.95
N SER A 205 -29.86 -2.10 6.59
CA SER A 205 -30.90 -2.50 7.55
C SER A 205 -30.40 -3.63 8.46
N ASP A 206 -30.95 -3.74 9.67
CA ASP A 206 -30.65 -4.84 10.60
C ASP A 206 -30.94 -6.22 9.98
N SER A 207 -31.99 -6.30 9.16
CA SER A 207 -32.32 -7.50 8.40
C SER A 207 -31.27 -7.84 7.35
N GLU A 208 -30.76 -6.84 6.63
CA GLU A 208 -29.73 -7.02 5.61
C GLU A 208 -28.41 -7.46 6.23
N ILE A 209 -28.02 -6.88 7.37
CA ILE A 209 -26.81 -7.29 8.10
C ILE A 209 -26.98 -8.73 8.62
N SER A 210 -28.17 -9.10 9.13
CA SER A 210 -28.43 -10.47 9.56
C SER A 210 -28.33 -11.47 8.41
N GLU A 211 -28.87 -11.14 7.25
CA GLU A 211 -28.82 -11.98 6.07
C GLU A 211 -27.37 -12.17 5.59
N LEU A 212 -26.55 -11.11 5.64
CA LEU A 212 -25.12 -11.19 5.31
C LEU A 212 -24.31 -12.04 6.30
N ILE A 213 -24.72 -12.12 7.56
CA ILE A 213 -24.08 -13.01 8.55
C ILE A 213 -24.49 -14.47 8.33
N ASP A 214 -25.74 -14.70 7.92
CA ASP A 214 -26.29 -16.04 7.71
C ASP A 214 -25.87 -16.66 6.36
N ASP A 215 -25.58 -15.83 5.34
CA ASP A 215 -25.17 -16.25 4.00
C ASP A 215 -23.80 -15.67 3.59
N GLU A 216 -22.76 -16.51 3.73
CA GLU A 216 -21.39 -16.20 3.33
C GLU A 216 -21.27 -15.85 1.83
N THR A 217 -22.10 -16.47 0.99
CA THR A 217 -22.10 -16.24 -0.46
C THR A 217 -22.61 -14.83 -0.76
N LEU A 218 -23.72 -14.44 -0.13
CA LEU A 218 -24.29 -13.11 -0.26
C LEU A 218 -23.31 -12.03 0.22
N LEU A 219 -22.62 -12.27 1.34
CA LEU A 219 -21.58 -11.37 1.86
C LEU A 219 -20.43 -11.21 0.87
N PHE A 220 -19.94 -12.32 0.32
CA PHE A 220 -18.87 -12.30 -0.67
C PHE A 220 -19.29 -11.58 -1.96
N GLU A 221 -20.50 -11.82 -2.45
CA GLU A 221 -21.07 -11.10 -3.60
C GLU A 221 -21.16 -9.59 -3.35
N LYS A 222 -21.55 -9.20 -2.12
CA LYS A 222 -21.60 -7.78 -1.72
C LYS A 222 -20.21 -7.17 -1.73
N ILE A 223 -19.20 -7.84 -1.15
CA ILE A 223 -17.80 -7.38 -1.19
C ILE A 223 -17.33 -7.20 -2.64
N GLN A 224 -17.55 -8.20 -3.50
CA GLN A 224 -17.19 -8.14 -4.92
C GLN A 224 -17.92 -7.02 -5.69
N LYS A 225 -19.16 -6.71 -5.31
CA LYS A 225 -19.88 -5.57 -5.88
C LYS A 225 -19.15 -4.26 -5.56
N TYR A 226 -18.78 -4.04 -4.30
CA TYR A 226 -18.02 -2.86 -3.88
C TYR A 226 -16.62 -2.82 -4.52
N GLU A 227 -15.94 -3.96 -4.70
CA GLU A 227 -14.66 -4.02 -5.45
C GLU A 227 -14.80 -3.60 -6.91
N ARG A 228 -15.87 -4.06 -7.59
CA ARG A 228 -16.16 -3.66 -8.97
C ARG A 228 -16.52 -2.18 -9.07
N GLU A 229 -17.26 -1.65 -8.11
CA GLU A 229 -17.58 -0.21 -8.02
C GLU A 229 -16.31 0.63 -7.80
N ILE A 230 -15.40 0.19 -6.92
CA ILE A 230 -14.09 0.82 -6.72
C ILE A 230 -13.23 0.76 -7.98
N SER A 231 -13.18 -0.38 -8.66
CA SER A 231 -12.33 -0.59 -9.84
C SER A 231 -12.85 0.12 -11.09
N SER A 232 -14.17 0.29 -11.20
CA SER A 232 -14.81 1.00 -12.32
C SER A 232 -14.77 2.52 -12.16
N ALA A 233 -14.55 3.02 -10.94
CA ALA A 233 -14.31 4.43 -10.66
C ALA A 233 -12.90 4.85 -11.12
N LYS A 234 -12.75 5.11 -12.42
CA LYS A 234 -11.54 5.68 -13.01
C LYS A 234 -11.23 7.05 -12.42
N GLY A 235 -10.17 7.14 -11.62
CA GLY A 235 -9.26 8.29 -11.55
C GLY A 235 -9.81 9.66 -11.13
N VAL A 236 -11.08 9.80 -10.75
CA VAL A 236 -11.62 11.05 -10.22
C VAL A 236 -12.30 10.70 -8.90
N GLY A 237 -11.50 10.69 -7.83
CA GLY A 237 -12.07 10.81 -6.49
C GLY A 237 -12.88 12.10 -6.49
N TYR A 238 -14.20 11.99 -6.40
CA TYR A 238 -15.05 13.17 -6.32
C TYR A 238 -14.56 14.04 -5.17
N VAL A 239 -14.11 15.25 -5.49
CA VAL A 239 -13.67 16.27 -4.54
C VAL A 239 -14.92 17.09 -4.24
N PHE A 240 -15.32 17.17 -2.98
CA PHE A 240 -16.31 18.16 -2.56
C PHE A 240 -15.82 19.54 -3.02
N ASP A 241 -16.66 20.26 -3.77
CA ASP A 241 -16.39 21.66 -4.06
C ASP A 241 -16.28 22.44 -2.74
N ILE A 242 -15.49 23.51 -2.73
CA ILE A 242 -15.27 24.32 -1.52
C ILE A 242 -16.62 24.79 -0.97
N LEU A 243 -16.88 24.48 0.30
CA LEU A 243 -18.11 24.87 0.98
C LEU A 243 -18.27 26.38 0.90
N ASN A 244 -19.40 26.90 0.41
CA ASN A 244 -19.69 28.33 0.53
C ASN A 244 -20.26 28.60 1.93
N PRO A 245 -19.45 29.08 2.90
CA PRO A 245 -19.84 29.00 4.30
C PRO A 245 -20.94 30.02 4.61
N SER A 246 -20.84 31.22 4.06
CA SER A 246 -21.86 32.27 4.24
C SER A 246 -23.23 31.85 3.71
N ARG A 247 -23.29 31.16 2.56
CA ARG A 247 -24.55 30.67 2.01
C ARG A 247 -25.12 29.52 2.82
N THR A 248 -24.28 28.56 3.20
CA THR A 248 -24.69 27.38 3.98
C THR A 248 -25.18 27.76 5.37
N GLU A 249 -24.50 28.71 6.04
CA GLU A 249 -24.88 29.18 7.37
C GLU A 249 -26.24 29.89 7.35
N LYS A 250 -26.49 30.74 6.32
CA LYS A 250 -27.81 31.37 6.14
C LYS A 250 -28.93 30.36 5.93
N VAL A 251 -28.69 29.31 5.14
CA VAL A 251 -29.66 28.23 4.92
C VAL A 251 -29.90 27.46 6.22
N LEU A 252 -28.85 27.12 6.96
CA LEU A 252 -28.95 26.43 8.23
C LEU A 252 -29.72 27.24 9.27
N HIS A 253 -29.44 28.53 9.41
CA HIS A 253 -30.18 29.44 10.29
C HIS A 253 -31.66 29.49 9.93
N TYR A 254 -31.97 29.70 8.64
CA TYR A 254 -33.36 29.73 8.18
C TYR A 254 -34.10 28.43 8.46
N LEU A 255 -33.49 27.27 8.19
CA LEU A 255 -34.11 25.96 8.46
C LEU A 255 -34.33 25.74 9.96
N LYS A 256 -33.40 26.18 10.81
CA LYS A 256 -33.53 26.13 12.28
C LYS A 256 -34.65 27.06 12.78
N GLU A 257 -34.75 28.28 12.25
CA GLU A 257 -35.83 29.22 12.57
C GLU A 257 -37.20 28.68 12.11
N CYS A 258 -37.30 28.12 10.91
CA CYS A 258 -38.53 27.49 10.42
C CYS A 258 -38.96 26.27 11.27
N LYS A 259 -38.00 25.56 11.88
CA LYS A 259 -38.29 24.47 12.82
C LYS A 259 -38.73 24.99 14.19
N ALA A 260 -38.13 26.08 14.67
CA ALA A 260 -38.39 26.65 15.99
C ALA A 260 -39.68 27.48 16.06
N THR A 261 -40.10 28.08 14.95
CA THR A 261 -41.28 28.94 14.91
C THR A 261 -42.55 28.07 15.01
N PRO A 262 -43.39 28.22 16.05
CA PRO A 262 -44.70 27.61 16.07
C PRO A 262 -45.54 28.24 14.96
N PHE A 263 -46.03 27.42 14.03
CA PHE A 263 -46.97 27.88 13.01
C PHE A 263 -48.28 28.30 13.69
N SER A 264 -48.43 29.59 14.02
CA SER A 264 -49.69 30.18 14.45
C SER A 264 -50.56 30.43 13.24
N PHE A 265 -51.76 29.84 13.21
CA PHE A 265 -52.77 30.09 12.18
C PHE A 265 -54.08 30.47 12.84
N ALA A 266 -54.17 31.72 13.29
CA ALA A 266 -55.46 32.35 13.60
C ALA A 266 -56.05 33.10 12.38
N ASP A 267 -55.26 33.43 11.35
CA ASP A 267 -55.71 34.36 10.30
C ASP A 267 -55.95 33.75 8.90
N ILE A 268 -55.89 32.42 8.72
CA ILE A 268 -56.20 31.76 7.41
C ILE A 268 -57.38 30.78 7.51
N VAL A 269 -58.41 31.13 8.29
CA VAL A 269 -59.69 30.39 8.31
C VAL A 269 -60.79 31.13 7.51
N ALA A 270 -60.54 32.35 7.02
CA ALA A 270 -61.45 33.04 6.10
C ALA A 270 -61.14 32.71 4.63
N GLY A 271 -61.25 31.44 4.24
CA GLY A 271 -61.06 31.05 2.84
C GLY A 271 -60.96 29.55 2.62
N ASN A 272 -62.14 28.91 2.59
CA ASN A 272 -62.42 27.54 2.17
C ASN A 272 -61.28 26.77 1.46
N ASP A 273 -60.77 25.72 2.12
CA ASP A 273 -60.63 24.39 1.52
C ASP A 273 -60.11 23.37 2.55
N GLN A 274 -60.91 22.34 2.85
CA GLN A 274 -60.57 21.19 3.71
C GLN A 274 -59.48 20.25 3.13
N ARG A 275 -58.63 20.74 2.21
CA ARG A 275 -57.45 20.02 1.67
C ARG A 275 -56.11 20.42 2.30
N GLY A 276 -56.11 21.38 3.23
CA GLY A 276 -54.88 21.97 3.80
C GLY A 276 -54.11 21.09 4.80
N GLU A 277 -54.79 20.28 5.62
CA GLU A 277 -54.14 19.58 6.74
C GLU A 277 -53.15 18.48 6.31
N LYS A 278 -53.44 17.73 5.22
CA LYS A 278 -52.53 16.69 4.70
C LYS A 278 -51.28 17.24 4.00
N LYS A 279 -51.31 18.48 3.50
CA LYS A 279 -50.17 19.14 2.82
C LYS A 279 -49.23 19.87 3.79
N GLN A 280 -49.72 20.25 4.98
CA GLN A 280 -48.91 20.93 5.98
C GLN A 280 -48.08 19.96 6.83
N SER A 281 -48.60 18.77 7.13
CA SER A 281 -47.81 17.71 7.79
C SER A 281 -46.60 17.29 6.94
N THR A 282 -46.77 17.26 5.62
CA THR A 282 -45.72 16.99 4.63
C THR A 282 -44.69 18.12 4.55
N LEU A 283 -45.10 19.40 4.54
CA LEU A 283 -44.14 20.52 4.49
C LEU A 283 -43.24 20.58 5.74
N LYS A 284 -43.81 20.33 6.94
CA LYS A 284 -43.02 20.29 8.18
C LYS A 284 -42.07 19.09 8.20
N GLN A 285 -42.50 17.93 7.69
CA GLN A 285 -41.66 16.76 7.51
C GLN A 285 -40.55 17.03 6.48
N ASP A 286 -40.85 17.70 5.37
CA ASP A 286 -39.88 18.06 4.33
C ASP A 286 -38.83 19.05 4.85
N LEU A 287 -39.22 20.03 5.67
CA LEU A 287 -38.32 20.96 6.35
C LEU A 287 -37.38 20.24 7.32
N VAL A 288 -37.91 19.31 8.11
CA VAL A 288 -37.11 18.50 9.04
C VAL A 288 -36.14 17.58 8.29
N ALA A 289 -36.61 16.90 7.24
CA ALA A 289 -35.76 16.05 6.39
C ALA A 289 -34.67 16.87 5.69
N THR A 290 -34.99 18.08 5.26
CA THR A 290 -34.04 19.00 4.63
C THR A 290 -32.99 19.49 5.63
N LEU A 291 -33.39 19.88 6.84
CA LEU A 291 -32.45 20.26 7.90
C LEU A 291 -31.50 19.11 8.22
N HIS A 292 -32.03 17.90 8.40
CA HIS A 292 -31.22 16.71 8.66
C HIS A 292 -30.21 16.42 7.54
N ALA A 293 -30.62 16.59 6.27
CA ALA A 293 -29.72 16.42 5.13
C ALA A 293 -28.58 17.47 5.12
N VAL A 294 -28.86 18.72 5.49
CA VAL A 294 -27.83 19.77 5.59
C VAL A 294 -26.88 19.51 6.76
N GLU A 295 -27.40 19.08 7.91
CA GLU A 295 -26.57 18.75 9.09
C GLU A 295 -25.66 17.54 8.81
N HIS A 296 -26.21 16.49 8.20
CA HIS A 296 -25.43 15.32 7.77
C HIS A 296 -24.35 15.71 6.75
N TYR A 297 -24.65 16.59 5.80
CA TYR A 297 -23.67 17.09 4.82
C TYR A 297 -22.48 17.76 5.50
N LEU A 298 -22.74 18.65 6.46
CA LEU A 298 -21.69 19.36 7.18
C LEU A 298 -20.80 18.39 7.98
N GLN A 299 -21.36 17.31 8.52
CA GLN A 299 -20.60 16.26 9.19
C GLN A 299 -19.71 15.50 8.21
N CYS A 300 -20.26 15.01 7.10
CA CYS A 300 -19.48 14.30 6.07
C CYS A 300 -18.39 15.18 5.46
N TYR A 301 -18.68 16.46 5.23
CA TYR A 301 -17.70 17.44 4.80
C TYR A 301 -16.56 17.61 5.83
N GLY A 302 -16.90 17.70 7.11
CA GLY A 302 -15.93 17.77 8.20
C GLY A 302 -15.04 16.53 8.29
N GLU A 303 -15.62 15.32 8.17
CA GLU A 303 -14.88 14.05 8.11
C GLU A 303 -13.96 13.98 6.89
N PHE A 304 -14.43 14.45 5.72
CA PHE A 304 -13.63 14.52 4.51
C PHE A 304 -12.41 15.43 4.68
N VAL A 305 -12.61 16.65 5.17
CA VAL A 305 -11.53 17.59 5.45
C VAL A 305 -10.54 17.00 6.46
N GLN A 306 -11.03 16.38 7.53
CA GLN A 306 -10.18 15.69 8.51
C GLN A 306 -9.35 14.58 7.85
N SER A 307 -9.94 13.83 6.92
CA SER A 307 -9.26 12.75 6.23
C SER A 307 -8.22 13.24 5.21
N GLN A 308 -8.44 14.41 4.57
CA GLN A 308 -7.42 15.09 3.76
C GLN A 308 -6.26 15.63 4.61
N LEU A 309 -6.55 16.19 5.79
CA LEU A 309 -5.48 16.59 6.72
C LEU A 309 -4.70 15.38 7.25
N ARG A 310 -5.36 14.22 7.36
CA ARG A 310 -4.73 12.98 7.83
C ARG A 310 -3.91 12.28 6.75
N SER A 311 -4.12 12.55 5.46
CA SER A 311 -3.46 11.87 4.34
C SER A 311 -2.03 12.31 4.06
N LEU A 312 -1.45 13.19 4.89
CA LEU A 312 -0.03 13.49 4.87
C LEU A 312 0.73 12.25 5.38
N ASP A 313 1.14 11.36 4.47
CA ASP A 313 2.01 10.23 4.77
C ASP A 313 3.38 10.47 4.13
N TYR A 314 4.44 10.37 4.94
CA TYR A 314 5.79 10.80 4.61
C TYR A 314 6.74 9.63 4.27
N THR A 315 6.23 8.41 4.37
CA THR A 315 6.97 7.17 4.01
C THR A 315 7.26 7.07 2.50
N GLU A 316 6.53 7.80 1.65
CA GLU A 316 6.74 7.85 0.20
C GLU A 316 7.98 8.68 -0.21
N ILE A 317 8.34 9.72 0.54
CA ILE A 317 9.46 10.62 0.19
C ILE A 317 10.82 9.98 0.52
N SER A 318 10.87 9.08 1.51
CA SER A 318 12.09 8.37 1.89
C SER A 318 12.48 7.27 0.90
N SER A 319 11.55 6.77 0.08
CA SER A 319 11.70 5.51 -0.65
C SER A 319 11.87 5.64 -2.16
N THR A 320 11.64 6.81 -2.76
CA THR A 320 11.78 6.97 -4.23
C THR A 320 12.60 8.21 -4.62
N PRO A 321 13.71 8.04 -5.38
CA PRO A 321 14.50 9.17 -5.90
C PRO A 321 13.83 9.93 -7.06
N LYS A 322 12.60 9.54 -7.44
CA LYS A 322 11.88 9.99 -8.65
C LYS A 322 10.42 10.39 -8.38
N THR A 323 10.05 10.74 -7.15
CA THR A 323 8.71 11.30 -6.95
C THR A 323 8.64 12.63 -7.69
N ASP A 324 7.61 12.83 -8.52
CA ASP A 324 7.42 14.06 -9.28
C ASP A 324 7.27 15.20 -8.27
N THR A 325 8.26 16.08 -8.19
CA THR A 325 8.33 17.14 -7.15
C THR A 325 7.07 18.00 -7.19
N ASN A 326 6.44 18.10 -8.36
CA ASN A 326 5.18 18.80 -8.59
C ASN A 326 4.00 18.14 -7.87
N GLU A 327 3.84 16.81 -7.92
CA GLU A 327 2.74 16.10 -7.24
C GLU A 327 2.82 16.29 -5.72
N PHE A 328 4.05 16.26 -5.17
CA PHE A 328 4.25 16.50 -3.74
C PHE A 328 3.94 17.95 -3.35
N MET A 329 4.36 18.93 -4.15
CA MET A 329 4.02 20.34 -3.91
C MET A 329 2.50 20.56 -3.94
N GLU A 330 1.78 19.97 -4.90
CA GLU A 330 0.31 20.06 -4.97
C GLU A 330 -0.36 19.47 -3.72
N LYS A 331 0.14 18.36 -3.18
CA LYS A 331 -0.36 17.78 -1.93
C LYS A 331 -0.16 18.72 -0.74
N VAL A 332 1.03 19.30 -0.59
CA VAL A 332 1.33 20.25 0.50
C VAL A 332 0.45 21.50 0.37
N GLU A 333 0.33 22.07 -0.83
CA GLU A 333 -0.51 23.23 -1.09
C GLU A 333 -1.99 22.96 -0.79
N THR A 334 -2.50 21.79 -1.18
CA THR A 334 -3.87 21.36 -0.86
C THR A 334 -4.11 21.36 0.65
N ILE A 335 -3.15 20.83 1.42
CA ILE A 335 -3.28 20.76 2.88
C ILE A 335 -3.21 22.15 3.52
N VAL A 336 -2.28 23.00 3.08
CA VAL A 336 -2.20 24.41 3.52
C VAL A 336 -3.54 25.13 3.26
N ASN A 337 -4.11 24.95 2.08
CA ASN A 337 -5.39 25.54 1.71
C ASN A 337 -6.53 25.04 2.61
N ARG A 338 -6.58 23.74 2.92
CA ARG A 338 -7.58 23.18 3.86
C ARG A 338 -7.41 23.66 5.29
N LEU A 339 -6.17 23.79 5.77
CA LEU A 339 -5.90 24.35 7.10
C LEU A 339 -6.32 25.81 7.21
N ASN A 340 -6.05 26.59 6.17
CA ASN A 340 -6.50 27.98 6.07
C ASN A 340 -8.03 28.07 6.04
N GLU A 341 -8.68 27.16 5.30
CA GLU A 341 -10.14 27.05 5.28
C GLU A 341 -10.71 26.75 6.66
N ILE A 342 -10.18 25.73 7.36
CA ILE A 342 -10.61 25.37 8.72
C ILE A 342 -10.45 26.54 9.69
N ASN A 343 -9.30 27.22 9.66
CA ASN A 343 -9.03 28.38 10.52
C ASN A 343 -10.03 29.54 10.22
N LYS A 344 -10.40 29.74 8.95
CA LYS A 344 -11.43 30.70 8.56
C LYS A 344 -12.83 30.27 9.01
N LEU A 345 -13.17 28.98 8.90
CA LEU A 345 -14.46 28.44 9.33
C LEU A 345 -14.63 28.54 10.85
N GLU A 346 -13.60 28.17 11.61
CA GLU A 346 -13.57 28.26 13.06
C GLU A 346 -13.80 29.70 13.55
N LYS A 347 -13.15 30.69 12.91
CA LYS A 347 -13.25 32.10 13.30
C LYS A 347 -14.53 32.79 12.82
N ASN A 348 -14.93 32.56 11.58
CA ASN A 348 -15.96 33.37 10.92
C ASN A 348 -17.33 32.68 10.86
N HIS A 349 -17.38 31.35 10.96
CA HIS A 349 -18.60 30.56 10.78
C HIS A 349 -18.72 29.45 11.86
N PRO A 350 -18.73 29.82 13.16
CA PRO A 350 -18.69 28.86 14.25
C PRO A 350 -19.89 27.90 14.26
N VAL A 351 -21.03 28.32 13.71
CA VAL A 351 -22.25 27.49 13.63
C VAL A 351 -22.05 26.31 12.66
N ILE A 352 -21.31 26.52 11.57
CA ILE A 352 -20.92 25.46 10.64
C ILE A 352 -19.81 24.60 11.26
N PHE A 353 -18.81 25.25 11.87
CA PHE A 353 -17.66 24.56 12.45
C PHE A 353 -18.05 23.60 13.58
N ALA A 354 -19.17 23.84 14.28
CA ALA A 354 -19.70 22.93 15.29
C ALA A 354 -20.02 21.51 14.79
N PHE A 355 -20.17 21.31 13.47
CA PHE A 355 -20.40 20.00 12.85
C PHE A 355 -19.10 19.26 12.48
N PHE A 356 -17.94 19.92 12.62
CA PHE A 356 -16.65 19.30 12.37
C PHE A 356 -16.20 18.49 13.59
N PRO A 357 -15.36 17.45 13.39
CA PRO A 357 -14.76 16.72 14.49
C PRO A 357 -13.99 17.67 15.42
N GLN A 358 -14.30 17.66 16.73
CA GLN A 358 -13.68 18.56 17.71
C GLN A 358 -12.16 18.37 17.82
N ASP A 359 -11.65 17.22 17.40
CA ASP A 359 -10.24 16.85 17.42
C ASP A 359 -9.56 16.97 16.05
N ILE A 360 -10.20 17.63 15.06
CA ILE A 360 -9.71 17.72 13.67
C ILE A 360 -8.25 18.18 13.57
N MET A 361 -7.84 19.14 14.40
CA MET A 361 -6.48 19.67 14.44
C MET A 361 -5.55 18.96 15.44
N LYS A 362 -6.09 18.22 16.41
CA LYS A 362 -5.31 17.63 17.52
C LYS A 362 -4.16 16.70 17.08
N PRO A 363 -4.32 15.80 16.09
CA PRO A 363 -3.24 14.91 15.69
C PRO A 363 -2.20 15.59 14.78
N PHE A 364 -2.52 16.76 14.21
CA PHE A 364 -1.75 17.35 13.13
C PHE A 364 -0.36 17.87 13.57
N PRO A 365 -0.20 18.62 14.69
CA PRO A 365 1.11 19.04 15.18
C PRO A 365 2.05 17.87 15.48
N ASN A 366 1.54 16.79 16.09
CA ASN A 366 2.34 15.60 16.41
C ASN A 366 2.79 14.85 15.14
N LYS A 367 1.94 14.82 14.09
CA LYS A 367 2.33 14.27 12.79
C LYS A 367 3.44 15.10 12.14
N LEU A 368 3.31 16.42 12.13
CA LEU A 368 4.34 17.31 11.58
C LEU A 368 5.66 17.20 12.34
N GLU A 369 5.62 17.10 13.67
CA GLU A 369 6.81 16.86 14.49
C GLU A 369 7.50 15.54 14.13
N LYS A 370 6.74 14.45 13.99
CA LYS A 370 7.30 13.16 13.55
C LYS A 370 7.92 13.26 12.16
N THR A 371 7.27 13.96 11.23
CA THR A 371 7.79 14.23 9.89
C THR A 371 9.09 15.02 9.94
N TRP A 372 9.14 16.05 10.78
CA TRP A 372 10.33 16.87 10.99
C TRP A 372 11.51 16.06 11.52
N LEU A 373 11.28 15.21 12.54
CA LEU A 373 12.30 14.35 13.12
C LEU A 373 12.87 13.37 12.08
N ASN A 374 11.99 12.69 11.34
CA ASN A 374 12.40 11.76 10.29
C ASN A 374 13.22 12.45 9.19
N LEU A 375 12.80 13.64 8.75
CA LEU A 375 13.53 14.42 7.74
C LEU A 375 14.91 14.84 8.27
N SER A 376 14.96 15.34 9.50
CA SER A 376 16.22 15.75 10.14
C SER A 376 17.23 14.60 10.19
N ASP A 377 16.80 13.42 10.68
CA ASP A 377 17.68 12.25 10.80
C ASP A 377 18.20 11.79 9.42
N GLU A 378 17.31 11.74 8.43
CA GLU A 378 17.67 11.33 7.07
C GLU A 378 18.57 12.34 6.36
N MET A 379 18.37 13.65 6.57
CA MET A 379 19.23 14.69 6.01
C MET A 379 20.64 14.63 6.62
N VAL A 380 20.75 14.47 7.94
CA VAL A 380 22.05 14.26 8.62
C VAL A 380 22.75 13.01 8.09
N LYS A 381 22.00 11.93 7.83
CA LYS A 381 22.55 10.72 7.23
C LYS A 381 23.06 10.94 5.80
N CYS A 382 22.29 11.64 4.96
CA CYS A 382 22.70 11.97 3.60
C CYS A 382 23.97 12.83 3.58
N GLU A 383 24.07 13.81 4.49
CA GLU A 383 25.28 14.62 4.68
C GLU A 383 26.50 13.78 5.04
N ARG A 384 26.38 12.91 6.06
CA ARG A 384 27.47 12.02 6.48
C ARG A 384 27.92 11.06 5.39
N GLN A 385 26.99 10.61 4.55
CA GLN A 385 27.27 9.70 3.45
C GLN A 385 27.73 10.42 2.17
N GLY A 386 27.75 11.76 2.14
CA GLY A 386 28.09 12.53 0.94
C GLY A 386 27.09 12.35 -0.22
N ASN A 387 25.86 11.94 0.07
CA ASN A 387 24.81 11.72 -0.93
C ASN A 387 24.03 13.02 -1.18
N PHE A 388 24.67 13.95 -1.87
CA PHE A 388 24.15 15.31 -2.07
C PHE A 388 22.88 15.37 -2.91
N GLN A 389 22.68 14.44 -3.85
CA GLN A 389 21.44 14.34 -4.63
C GLN A 389 20.24 13.99 -3.72
N ALA A 390 20.41 13.00 -2.86
CA ALA A 390 19.38 12.60 -1.90
C ALA A 390 19.11 13.70 -0.86
N LEU A 391 20.15 14.44 -0.46
CA LEU A 391 20.04 15.59 0.42
C LEU A 391 19.26 16.74 -0.24
N ASN A 392 19.57 17.08 -1.50
CA ASN A 392 18.93 18.18 -2.21
C ASN A 392 17.41 17.96 -2.43
N ASN A 393 17.01 16.72 -2.74
CA ASN A 393 15.59 16.37 -2.82
C ASN A 393 14.87 16.56 -1.47
N ARG A 394 15.50 16.16 -0.36
CA ARG A 394 14.95 16.34 0.99
C ARG A 394 14.90 17.82 1.40
N ILE A 395 15.90 18.62 1.04
CA ILE A 395 15.89 20.07 1.24
C ILE A 395 14.72 20.71 0.49
N SER A 396 14.46 20.29 -0.75
CA SER A 396 13.33 20.78 -1.54
C SER A 396 11.98 20.42 -0.89
N ALA A 397 11.81 19.19 -0.41
CA ALA A 397 10.62 18.79 0.34
C ALA A 397 10.45 19.59 1.64
N THR A 398 11.54 19.81 2.37
CA THR A 398 11.54 20.60 3.61
C THR A 398 11.17 22.06 3.35
N LYS A 399 11.61 22.62 2.21
CA LYS A 399 11.20 23.96 1.76
C LYS A 399 9.69 24.03 1.51
N ALA A 400 9.10 23.04 0.83
CA ALA A 400 7.66 23.01 0.61
C ALA A 400 6.89 22.93 1.94
N LEU A 401 7.34 22.07 2.86
CA LEU A 401 6.75 21.95 4.19
C LEU A 401 6.84 23.21 5.06
N SER A 402 7.75 24.13 4.78
CA SER A 402 7.82 25.40 5.54
C SER A 402 6.52 26.22 5.45
N MET A 403 5.66 25.96 4.46
CA MET A 403 4.31 26.55 4.40
C MET A 403 3.41 26.10 5.56
N LEU A 404 3.74 24.99 6.22
CA LEU A 404 2.99 24.45 7.36
C LEU A 404 3.60 24.88 8.71
N ASP A 405 4.62 25.74 8.72
CA ASP A 405 5.32 26.13 9.94
C ASP A 405 4.42 26.81 10.97
N ASP A 406 3.37 27.53 10.56
CA ASP A 406 2.42 28.12 11.52
C ASP A 406 1.67 27.07 12.37
N TYR A 407 1.64 25.81 11.92
CA TYR A 407 0.96 24.70 12.56
C TYR A 407 1.92 23.73 13.29
N THR A 408 3.23 23.97 13.22
CA THR A 408 4.25 23.17 13.91
C THR A 408 4.58 23.70 15.30
N LYS A 409 5.13 22.83 16.14
CA LYS A 409 5.71 23.24 17.42
C LYS A 409 6.88 24.22 17.18
N PRO A 410 7.14 25.17 18.11
CA PRO A 410 8.19 26.17 17.94
C PRO A 410 9.60 25.60 17.65
N ASN A 411 9.90 24.40 18.17
CA ASN A 411 11.18 23.72 18.01
C ASN A 411 11.26 22.79 16.78
N CYS A 412 10.21 22.72 15.95
CA CYS A 412 10.13 21.82 14.80
C CYS A 412 9.75 22.58 13.52
N LYS A 413 10.30 23.79 13.34
CA LYS A 413 10.10 24.57 12.12
C LYS A 413 10.88 23.94 10.97
N PHE A 414 10.19 23.62 9.88
CA PHE A 414 10.81 23.11 8.67
C PHE A 414 11.70 24.17 8.02
N ARG A 415 11.35 25.46 8.15
CA ARG A 415 12.23 26.56 7.72
C ARG A 415 13.63 26.45 8.34
N ASP A 416 13.73 26.18 9.63
CA ASP A 416 15.01 26.11 10.33
C ASP A 416 15.84 24.92 9.84
N LEU A 417 15.17 23.77 9.64
CA LEU A 417 15.80 22.57 9.10
C LEU A 417 16.29 22.78 7.66
N PHE A 418 15.49 23.45 6.83
CA PHE A 418 15.85 23.84 5.47
C PHE A 418 17.10 24.71 5.46
N VAL A 419 17.14 25.79 6.25
CA VAL A 419 18.29 26.71 6.29
C VAL A 419 19.56 25.99 6.72
N LYS A 420 19.49 25.21 7.80
CA LYS A 420 20.63 24.46 8.36
C LYS A 420 21.33 23.56 7.33
N HIS A 421 20.54 22.76 6.61
CA HIS A 421 21.08 21.78 5.65
C HIS A 421 21.38 22.41 4.27
N GLN A 422 20.72 23.51 3.93
CA GLN A 422 21.07 24.31 2.76
C GLN A 422 22.46 24.95 2.92
N GLU A 423 22.78 25.49 4.09
CA GLU A 423 24.11 26.02 4.39
C GLU A 423 25.20 24.94 4.30
N ALA A 424 24.92 23.71 4.76
CA ALA A 424 25.83 22.59 4.64
C ALA A 424 26.13 22.21 3.17
N LEU A 425 25.13 22.31 2.27
CA LEU A 425 25.35 22.16 0.83
C LEU A 425 26.22 23.27 0.25
N PHE A 426 25.97 24.53 0.61
CA PHE A 426 26.74 25.66 0.07
C PHE A 426 28.18 25.73 0.58
N ASN A 427 28.44 25.21 1.77
CA ASN A 427 29.77 25.19 2.38
C ASN A 427 30.62 23.96 1.97
N ASN A 428 30.13 23.12 1.04
CA ASN A 428 30.89 21.99 0.51
C ASN A 428 31.99 22.47 -0.48
N VAL A 429 33.04 23.09 0.05
CA VAL A 429 34.15 23.60 -0.75
C VAL A 429 34.90 22.45 -1.41
N ILE A 430 34.80 22.35 -2.73
CA ILE A 430 35.61 21.44 -3.54
C ILE A 430 36.98 22.09 -3.72
N ASP A 431 38.01 21.49 -3.12
CA ASP A 431 39.39 21.97 -3.29
C ASP A 431 39.90 21.70 -4.72
N THR A 432 40.14 22.77 -5.47
CA THR A 432 40.62 22.73 -6.85
C THR A 432 42.14 22.89 -6.96
N ARG A 433 42.84 23.24 -5.86
CA ARG A 433 44.27 23.58 -5.90
C ARG A 433 45.12 22.44 -6.45
N THR A 434 44.83 21.22 -6.01
CA THR A 434 45.54 20.01 -6.45
C THR A 434 45.38 19.79 -7.95
N VAL A 435 44.17 19.97 -8.48
CA VAL A 435 43.89 19.78 -9.91
C VAL A 435 44.60 20.84 -10.75
N LEU A 436 44.56 22.10 -10.31
CA LEU A 436 45.26 23.21 -11.00
C LEU A 436 46.77 22.99 -11.00
N LYS A 437 47.35 22.51 -9.89
CA LYS A 437 48.77 22.17 -9.81
C LYS A 437 49.15 21.07 -10.81
N TYR A 438 48.35 20.00 -10.91
CA TYR A 438 48.59 18.95 -11.91
C TYR A 438 48.46 19.45 -13.35
N MET A 439 47.61 20.44 -13.63
CA MET A 439 47.52 21.08 -14.95
C MET A 439 48.79 21.87 -15.29
N GLU A 440 49.41 22.53 -14.31
CA GLU A 440 50.67 23.26 -14.47
C GLU A 440 51.87 22.31 -14.66
N GLU A 441 51.89 21.19 -13.94
CA GLU A 441 52.93 20.15 -14.02
C GLU A 441 52.75 19.19 -15.21
N HIS A 442 51.70 19.38 -16.02
CA HIS A 442 51.34 18.54 -17.17
C HIS A 442 51.07 17.06 -16.84
N CYS A 443 50.67 16.76 -15.60
CA CYS A 443 50.30 15.42 -15.14
C CYS A 443 48.85 15.07 -15.52
N TYR A 444 48.57 14.91 -16.83
CA TYR A 444 47.20 14.81 -17.33
C TYR A 444 46.44 13.54 -16.91
N ILE A 445 47.13 12.47 -16.51
CA ILE A 445 46.51 11.28 -15.92
C ILE A 445 45.82 11.64 -14.60
N ASP A 446 46.52 12.38 -13.73
CA ASP A 446 46.01 12.81 -12.42
C ASP A 446 44.91 13.87 -12.57
N VAL A 447 45.05 14.79 -13.52
CA VAL A 447 43.99 15.73 -13.88
C VAL A 447 42.72 14.98 -14.30
N ALA A 448 42.84 13.96 -15.14
CA ALA A 448 41.68 13.17 -15.57
C ALA A 448 41.02 12.42 -14.41
N ALA A 449 41.81 11.87 -13.49
CA ALA A 449 41.31 11.18 -12.31
C ALA A 449 40.53 12.12 -11.38
N GLU A 450 41.08 13.29 -11.06
CA GLU A 450 40.41 14.27 -10.19
C GLU A 450 39.18 14.89 -10.84
N MET A 451 39.26 15.29 -12.12
CA MET A 451 38.10 15.80 -12.85
C MET A 451 37.00 14.73 -12.97
N SER A 452 37.35 13.45 -13.05
CA SER A 452 36.38 12.34 -13.02
C SER A 452 35.66 12.24 -11.66
N LYS A 453 36.39 12.39 -10.55
CA LYS A 453 35.79 12.40 -9.20
C LYS A 453 34.79 13.56 -9.03
N ILE A 454 35.12 14.74 -9.55
CA ILE A 454 34.22 15.90 -9.52
C ILE A 454 33.02 15.65 -10.44
N ASN A 455 33.24 15.09 -11.64
CA ASN A 455 32.17 14.79 -12.59
C ASN A 455 31.17 13.75 -12.06
N GLN A 456 31.59 12.80 -11.22
CA GLN A 456 30.69 11.86 -10.55
C GLN A 456 29.75 12.54 -9.54
N ARG A 457 30.13 13.71 -9.02
CA ARG A 457 29.29 14.51 -8.10
C ARG A 457 28.37 15.48 -8.84
N LYS A 458 28.56 15.67 -10.16
CA LYS A 458 27.87 16.69 -10.96
C LYS A 458 26.33 16.57 -10.86
N ASP A 459 25.81 15.34 -10.85
CA ASP A 459 24.37 15.08 -10.81
C ASP A 459 23.82 15.39 -9.40
N GLY A 460 23.35 16.63 -9.21
CA GLY A 460 22.73 17.07 -7.97
C GLY A 460 23.52 18.07 -7.14
N ASP A 461 24.81 18.22 -7.40
CA ASP A 461 25.68 19.21 -6.77
C ASP A 461 25.98 20.35 -7.76
N GLY A 462 25.19 21.42 -7.67
CA GLY A 462 25.36 22.62 -8.48
C GLY A 462 26.69 23.37 -8.22
N GLN A 463 27.41 23.06 -7.15
CA GLN A 463 28.77 23.54 -6.93
C GLN A 463 29.78 22.67 -7.69
N ALA A 464 29.64 21.33 -7.65
CA ALA A 464 30.47 20.43 -8.46
C ALA A 464 30.34 20.70 -9.96
N GLU A 465 29.13 20.99 -10.44
CA GLU A 465 28.93 21.38 -11.85
C GLU A 465 29.68 22.67 -12.20
N ARG A 466 29.53 23.72 -11.40
CA ARG A 466 30.23 25.01 -11.61
C ARG A 466 31.74 24.85 -11.58
N VAL A 467 32.27 24.16 -10.55
CA VAL A 467 33.70 23.90 -10.39
C VAL A 467 34.25 23.08 -11.57
N LEU A 468 33.50 22.08 -12.05
CA LEU A 468 33.91 21.30 -13.20
C LEU A 468 34.02 22.15 -14.47
N GLU A 469 33.06 23.04 -14.74
CA GLU A 469 33.11 23.93 -15.90
C GLU A 469 34.25 24.97 -15.81
N GLU A 470 34.55 25.48 -14.62
CA GLU A 470 35.72 26.32 -14.39
C GLU A 470 37.04 25.57 -14.64
N LEU A 471 37.14 24.32 -14.18
CA LEU A 471 38.29 23.45 -14.41
C LEU A 471 38.44 23.10 -15.90
N LYS A 472 37.35 22.80 -16.62
CA LYS A 472 37.38 22.58 -18.08
C LYS A 472 37.89 23.81 -18.83
N SER A 473 37.44 25.00 -18.42
CA SER A 473 37.87 26.27 -18.99
C SER A 473 39.35 26.52 -18.75
N SER A 474 39.83 26.23 -17.52
CA SER A 474 41.23 26.38 -17.13
C SER A 474 42.12 25.37 -17.84
N LEU A 475 41.69 24.11 -17.95
CA LEU A 475 42.36 23.07 -18.72
C LEU A 475 42.53 23.48 -20.18
N SER A 476 41.44 23.94 -20.81
CA SER A 476 41.44 24.39 -22.21
C SER A 476 42.44 25.54 -22.42
N ARG A 477 42.51 26.49 -21.49
CA ARG A 477 43.48 27.59 -21.51
C ARG A 477 44.92 27.07 -21.35
N SER A 478 45.15 26.17 -20.39
CA SER A 478 46.48 25.58 -20.13
C SER A 478 46.99 24.81 -21.34
N LEU A 479 46.16 23.95 -21.95
CA LEU A 479 46.54 23.17 -23.14
C LEU A 479 46.82 24.04 -24.37
N LYS A 480 46.02 25.10 -24.60
CA LYS A 480 46.34 26.09 -25.65
C LYS A 480 47.66 26.80 -25.39
N GLY A 481 47.92 27.14 -24.13
CA GLY A 481 49.17 27.73 -23.69
C GLY A 481 50.36 26.80 -23.95
N LEU A 482 50.24 25.52 -23.59
CA LEU A 482 51.25 24.50 -23.85
C LEU A 482 51.54 24.38 -25.35
N ALA A 483 50.51 24.17 -26.19
CA ALA A 483 50.68 24.03 -27.64
C ALA A 483 51.36 25.26 -28.28
N LYS A 484 50.93 26.48 -27.91
CA LYS A 484 51.55 27.72 -28.40
C LYS A 484 52.99 27.89 -27.92
N ASN A 485 53.28 27.54 -26.67
CA ASN A 485 54.64 27.60 -26.12
C ASN A 485 55.57 26.64 -26.86
N THR A 486 55.13 25.39 -27.11
CA THR A 486 55.87 24.41 -27.91
C THR A 486 56.19 24.95 -29.31
N MET A 487 55.20 25.57 -29.97
CA MET A 487 55.40 26.20 -31.27
C MET A 487 56.42 27.34 -31.23
N ILE A 488 56.33 28.24 -30.25
CA ILE A 488 57.26 29.37 -30.09
C ILE A 488 58.69 28.87 -29.85
N LYS A 489 58.87 27.83 -29.02
CA LYS A 489 60.18 27.22 -28.81
C LYS A 489 60.73 26.64 -30.12
N MET A 490 59.91 25.94 -30.89
CA MET A 490 60.33 25.43 -32.19
C MET A 490 60.76 26.54 -33.15
N VAL A 491 60.02 27.65 -33.22
CA VAL A 491 60.40 28.80 -34.05
C VAL A 491 61.75 29.36 -33.63
N LYS A 492 62.02 29.49 -32.32
CA LYS A 492 63.32 29.96 -31.81
C LYS A 492 64.51 29.05 -32.14
N LEU A 493 64.26 27.75 -32.30
CA LEU A 493 65.27 26.76 -32.71
C LEU A 493 65.58 26.83 -34.21
N GLY A 494 64.68 27.38 -35.03
CA GLY A 494 64.87 27.56 -36.47
C GLY A 494 66.00 28.52 -36.85
N ASP A 495 66.29 29.47 -35.95
CA ASP A 495 67.14 30.64 -36.22
C ASP A 495 68.54 30.58 -35.55
N ASN A 496 68.82 29.59 -34.68
CA ASN A 496 70.04 29.54 -33.86
C ASN A 496 70.73 28.16 -33.89
N GLU A 497 71.97 28.08 -33.39
CA GLU A 497 72.66 26.82 -33.12
C GLU A 497 71.96 26.09 -31.96
N VAL A 498 71.45 24.89 -32.23
CA VAL A 498 70.50 24.19 -31.34
C VAL A 498 71.22 23.29 -30.34
N ASP A 499 70.99 23.54 -29.05
CA ASP A 499 71.43 22.70 -27.93
C ASP A 499 70.47 21.53 -27.69
N LEU A 500 71.01 20.38 -27.28
CA LEU A 500 70.29 19.15 -26.98
C LEU A 500 69.28 19.32 -25.83
N ASP A 501 69.56 20.18 -24.85
CA ASP A 501 68.66 20.43 -23.71
C ASP A 501 67.33 21.06 -24.15
N GLU A 502 67.36 21.98 -25.12
CA GLU A 502 66.13 22.59 -25.66
C GLU A 502 65.31 21.60 -26.49
N VAL A 503 65.98 20.66 -27.19
CA VAL A 503 65.29 19.57 -27.91
C VAL A 503 64.63 18.60 -26.93
N LEU A 504 65.29 18.27 -25.81
CA LEU A 504 64.71 17.43 -24.76
C LEU A 504 63.47 18.07 -24.14
N LYS A 505 63.50 19.38 -23.87
CA LYS A 505 62.32 20.13 -23.39
C LYS A 505 61.18 20.09 -24.41
N LEU A 506 61.48 20.18 -25.71
CA LEU A 506 60.47 20.09 -26.77
C LEU A 506 59.86 18.68 -26.84
N GLU A 507 60.69 17.63 -26.74
CA GLU A 507 60.27 16.22 -26.68
C GLU A 507 59.30 16.00 -25.51
N THR A 508 59.62 16.50 -24.31
CA THR A 508 58.74 16.44 -23.14
C THR A 508 57.41 17.17 -23.36
N GLN A 509 57.42 18.35 -23.99
CA GLN A 509 56.19 19.11 -24.25
C GLN A 509 55.27 18.43 -25.28
N PHE A 510 55.83 17.81 -26.32
CA PHE A 510 55.04 17.02 -27.27
C PHE A 510 54.45 15.77 -26.61
N GLN A 511 55.21 15.09 -25.74
CA GLN A 511 54.68 13.98 -24.96
C GLN A 511 53.52 14.43 -24.07
N ALA A 512 53.63 15.58 -23.40
CA ALA A 512 52.56 16.16 -22.62
C ALA A 512 51.30 16.47 -23.45
N ILE A 513 51.45 16.95 -24.70
CA ILE A 513 50.31 17.17 -25.62
C ILE A 513 49.65 15.83 -25.98
N GLU A 514 50.45 14.79 -26.22
CA GLU A 514 49.93 13.46 -26.55
C GLU A 514 49.20 12.82 -25.36
N ASP A 515 49.76 12.92 -24.16
CA ASP A 515 49.10 12.49 -22.93
C ASP A 515 47.77 13.25 -22.72
N ALA A 516 47.74 14.54 -23.03
CA ALA A 516 46.51 15.32 -22.94
C ALA A 516 45.39 14.79 -23.87
N LYS A 517 45.74 14.41 -25.10
CA LYS A 517 44.78 13.80 -26.05
C LYS A 517 44.19 12.50 -25.51
N ASN A 518 45.03 11.68 -24.89
CA ASN A 518 44.63 10.37 -24.40
C ASN A 518 43.75 10.46 -23.15
N PHE A 519 44.03 11.38 -22.22
CA PHE A 519 43.41 11.36 -20.90
C PHE A 519 42.35 12.44 -20.66
N VAL A 520 42.58 13.67 -21.15
CA VAL A 520 41.77 14.84 -20.74
C VAL A 520 40.99 15.52 -21.86
N PHE A 521 41.22 15.18 -23.13
CA PHE A 521 40.45 15.75 -24.25
C PHE A 521 38.94 15.51 -24.13
N LYS A 522 38.48 14.44 -23.46
CA LYS A 522 37.05 14.26 -23.17
C LYS A 522 36.40 15.42 -22.41
N TYR A 523 37.19 16.23 -21.70
CA TYR A 523 36.74 17.41 -20.95
C TYR A 523 36.90 18.73 -21.70
N VAL A 524 37.48 18.72 -22.90
CA VAL A 524 37.81 19.90 -23.70
C VAL A 524 36.80 20.04 -24.84
N ASP A 525 36.43 21.27 -25.18
CA ASP A 525 35.52 21.54 -26.28
C ASP A 525 36.15 21.22 -27.66
N ASN A 526 35.31 20.90 -28.65
CA ASN A 526 35.77 20.48 -29.96
C ASN A 526 36.50 21.57 -30.77
N ASN A 527 36.32 22.85 -30.44
CA ASN A 527 37.04 23.92 -31.12
C ASN A 527 38.46 24.01 -30.57
N THR A 528 38.62 23.92 -29.25
CA THR A 528 39.93 23.89 -28.60
C THR A 528 40.75 22.67 -29.02
N LYS A 529 40.16 21.48 -29.13
CA LYS A 529 40.85 20.28 -29.65
C LYS A 529 41.45 20.51 -31.03
N ARG A 530 40.63 21.01 -31.97
CA ARG A 530 41.05 21.30 -33.34
C ARG A 530 42.14 22.38 -33.40
N GLU A 531 42.07 23.39 -32.52
CA GLU A 531 43.12 24.42 -32.43
C GLU A 531 44.45 23.81 -31.98
N ILE A 532 44.45 22.96 -30.94
CA ILE A 532 45.66 22.29 -30.43
C ILE A 532 46.26 21.36 -31.49
N GLU A 533 45.44 20.51 -32.11
CA GLU A 533 45.87 19.58 -33.17
C GLU A 533 46.47 20.32 -34.38
N LYS A 534 45.87 21.46 -34.75
CA LYS A 534 46.41 22.31 -35.81
C LYS A 534 47.78 22.87 -35.45
N ILE A 535 47.92 23.46 -34.26
CA ILE A 535 49.20 24.03 -33.78
C ILE A 535 50.27 22.94 -33.72
N GLU A 536 49.93 21.76 -33.23
CA GLU A 536 50.84 20.62 -33.18
C GLU A 536 51.28 20.17 -34.58
N SER A 537 50.34 20.03 -35.53
CA SER A 537 50.65 19.68 -36.93
C SER A 537 51.56 20.72 -37.59
N ASP A 538 51.26 22.01 -37.40
CA ASP A 538 52.07 23.11 -37.94
C ASP A 538 53.48 23.13 -37.31
N THR A 539 53.57 22.83 -36.01
CA THR A 539 54.85 22.72 -35.30
C THR A 539 55.66 21.52 -35.80
N LYS A 540 55.03 20.34 -35.98
CA LYS A 540 55.66 19.15 -36.57
C LYS A 540 56.16 19.41 -37.99
N SER A 541 55.39 20.11 -38.83
CA SER A 541 55.84 20.50 -40.18
C SER A 541 57.04 21.46 -40.14
N SER A 542 57.10 22.34 -39.13
CA SER A 542 58.25 23.22 -38.93
C SER A 542 59.50 22.43 -38.51
N ILE A 543 59.35 21.40 -37.67
CA ILE A 543 60.41 20.46 -37.31
C ILE A 543 60.91 19.71 -38.55
N GLU A 544 60.02 19.19 -39.41
CA GLU A 544 60.40 18.49 -40.64
C GLU A 544 61.29 19.36 -41.54
N LYS A 545 60.89 20.62 -41.76
CA LYS A 545 61.69 21.58 -42.54
C LYS A 545 63.06 21.85 -41.91
N TRP A 546 63.11 21.96 -40.59
CA TRP A 546 64.36 22.15 -39.87
C TRP A 546 65.28 20.94 -39.99
N VAL A 547 64.76 19.73 -39.81
CA VAL A 547 65.53 18.48 -39.97
C VAL A 547 66.15 18.40 -41.37
N LEU A 548 65.40 18.73 -42.42
CA LEU A 548 65.94 18.76 -43.80
C LEU A 548 67.14 19.72 -43.94
N LYS A 549 67.05 20.92 -43.37
CA LYS A 549 68.15 21.90 -43.36
C LYS A 549 69.38 21.39 -42.62
N VAL A 550 69.19 20.73 -41.47
CA VAL A 550 70.29 20.15 -40.68
C VAL A 550 70.92 18.96 -41.40
N VAL A 551 70.13 18.08 -42.03
CA VAL A 551 70.64 16.96 -42.84
C VAL A 551 71.54 17.46 -43.97
N ALA A 552 71.15 18.54 -44.68
CA ALA A 552 71.99 19.15 -45.70
C ALA A 552 73.32 19.70 -45.11
N THR A 553 73.29 20.23 -43.89
CA THR A 553 74.47 20.71 -43.17
C THR A 553 75.38 19.56 -42.73
N VAL A 554 74.82 18.43 -42.27
CA VAL A 554 75.56 17.20 -41.97
C VAL A 554 76.26 16.66 -43.22
N LYS A 555 75.55 16.59 -44.36
CA LYS A 555 76.15 16.20 -45.65
C LYS A 555 77.35 17.10 -46.01
N ALA A 556 77.24 18.41 -45.78
CA ALA A 556 78.34 19.35 -46.03
C ALA A 556 79.52 19.15 -45.05
N ALA A 557 79.23 18.98 -43.76
CA ALA A 557 80.24 18.75 -42.72
C ALA A 557 81.05 17.45 -42.95
N ILE A 558 80.38 16.37 -43.38
CA ILE A 558 81.04 15.11 -43.77
C ILE A 558 81.96 15.34 -44.98
N LYS A 559 81.50 16.07 -46.01
CA LYS A 559 82.32 16.40 -47.19
C LYS A 559 83.54 17.25 -46.86
N SER A 560 83.47 18.08 -45.83
CA SER A 560 84.59 18.89 -45.33
C SER A 560 85.39 18.22 -44.22
N CYS A 561 85.18 16.92 -43.95
CA CYS A 561 85.84 16.15 -42.90
C CYS A 561 85.65 16.69 -41.46
N ASN A 562 84.59 17.47 -41.19
CA ASN A 562 84.23 17.91 -39.83
C ASN A 562 83.29 16.90 -39.16
N PHE A 563 83.85 15.75 -38.80
CA PHE A 563 83.08 14.60 -38.31
C PHE A 563 82.46 14.84 -36.92
N TRP A 564 83.09 15.65 -36.07
CA TRP A 564 82.55 15.98 -34.75
C TRP A 564 81.23 16.78 -34.85
N GLU A 565 81.19 17.79 -35.72
CA GLU A 565 79.98 18.58 -35.98
C GLU A 565 78.87 17.73 -36.62
N ALA A 566 79.24 16.80 -37.51
CA ALA A 566 78.30 15.87 -38.11
C ALA A 566 77.69 14.90 -37.09
N GLU A 567 78.49 14.36 -36.15
CA GLU A 567 78.02 13.45 -35.10
C GLU A 567 77.03 14.12 -34.14
N GLU A 568 77.34 15.34 -33.66
CA GLU A 568 76.45 16.10 -32.78
C GLU A 568 75.12 16.44 -33.46
N LYS A 569 75.16 16.85 -34.73
CA LYS A 569 73.94 17.15 -35.50
C LYS A 569 73.09 15.91 -35.79
N ILE A 570 73.70 14.73 -35.97
CA ILE A 570 72.96 13.47 -36.11
C ILE A 570 72.25 13.08 -34.80
N LYS A 571 72.90 13.27 -33.64
CA LYS A 571 72.25 13.05 -32.32
C LYS A 571 71.00 13.93 -32.15
N LEU A 572 71.09 15.21 -32.55
CA LEU A 572 69.96 16.14 -32.54
C LEU A 572 68.83 15.67 -33.48
N ILE A 573 69.15 15.31 -34.73
CA ILE A 573 68.17 14.82 -35.70
C ILE A 573 67.41 13.61 -35.16
N ARG A 574 68.09 12.63 -34.56
CA ARG A 574 67.45 11.43 -33.99
C ARG A 574 66.44 11.72 -32.90
N LYS A 575 66.64 12.79 -32.12
CA LYS A 575 65.68 13.22 -31.12
C LYS A 575 64.44 13.84 -31.74
N PHE A 576 64.60 14.65 -32.78
CA PHE A 576 63.46 15.19 -33.54
C PHE A 576 62.68 14.11 -34.30
N THR A 577 63.34 13.04 -34.76
CA THR A 577 62.66 11.86 -35.33
C THR A 577 61.66 11.26 -34.34
N ARG A 578 61.98 11.19 -33.05
CA ARG A 578 61.05 10.69 -32.01
C ARG A 578 59.83 11.59 -31.84
N ILE A 579 60.00 12.91 -31.92
CA ILE A 579 58.91 13.90 -31.86
C ILE A 579 57.98 13.78 -33.08
N LEU A 580 58.54 13.54 -34.26
CA LEU A 580 57.78 13.41 -35.51
C LEU A 580 57.03 12.07 -35.60
N GLY A 581 57.54 11.01 -34.95
CA GLY A 581 56.92 9.68 -34.94
C GLY A 581 56.60 9.20 -36.36
N ASN A 582 55.36 8.74 -36.58
CA ASN A 582 54.91 8.18 -37.87
C ASN A 582 54.95 9.18 -39.05
N ARG A 583 54.96 10.50 -38.82
CA ARG A 583 55.08 11.49 -39.92
C ARG A 583 56.46 11.47 -40.57
N PHE A 584 57.47 11.06 -39.82
CA PHE A 584 58.84 11.00 -40.30
C PHE A 584 59.07 9.95 -41.40
N GLU A 585 58.34 8.83 -41.33
CA GLU A 585 58.47 7.72 -42.28
C GLU A 585 57.83 8.00 -43.66
N GLN A 586 57.02 9.05 -43.76
CA GLN A 586 56.29 9.43 -44.97
C GLN A 586 56.97 10.53 -45.81
N THR A 587 57.96 11.23 -45.25
CA THR A 587 58.68 12.30 -45.93
C THR A 587 59.84 11.76 -46.79
N SER A 588 59.79 12.01 -48.11
CA SER A 588 60.85 11.70 -49.08
C SER A 588 61.83 12.87 -49.27
N PHE A 589 63.12 12.58 -49.39
CA PHE A 589 64.10 13.55 -49.88
C PHE A 589 63.93 13.71 -51.40
N ASP A 590 63.82 14.95 -51.89
CA ASP A 590 63.91 15.24 -53.33
C ASP A 590 64.97 16.33 -53.51
N ASP A 591 66.26 15.92 -53.43
CA ASP A 591 67.40 16.80 -53.64
C ASP A 591 67.68 16.93 -55.15
N ASN A 592 67.06 17.96 -55.75
CA ASN A 592 67.45 18.66 -56.99
C ASN A 592 67.49 17.94 -58.37
N LYS A 593 67.08 18.73 -59.36
CA LYS A 593 67.25 18.53 -60.81
C LYS A 593 68.74 18.37 -61.19
N GLU A 594 69.15 17.13 -61.44
CA GLU A 594 70.12 16.67 -62.47
C GLU A 594 70.81 15.39 -62.01
N GLU A 595 70.18 14.24 -62.23
CA GLU A 595 70.67 13.15 -63.08
C GLU A 595 69.68 12.00 -63.01
N LYS A 596 69.15 11.62 -64.17
CA LYS A 596 68.28 10.45 -64.30
C LYS A 596 69.14 9.19 -64.21
N THR A 597 69.17 8.56 -63.04
CA THR A 597 69.32 7.10 -62.93
C THR A 597 68.44 6.59 -61.80
N LYS A 598 67.67 5.55 -62.10
CA LYS A 598 66.77 4.85 -61.19
C LYS A 598 67.54 4.33 -59.98
N GLU A 599 67.35 4.95 -58.83
CA GLU A 599 67.57 4.35 -57.51
C GLU A 599 66.66 5.07 -56.51
N GLU A 600 66.34 4.36 -55.43
CA GLU A 600 65.16 4.49 -54.57
C GLU A 600 64.87 5.91 -54.07
N THR A 601 63.58 6.27 -53.96
CA THR A 601 63.13 7.43 -53.17
C THR A 601 63.58 7.24 -51.72
N ASP A 602 64.75 7.79 -51.37
CA ASP A 602 65.30 7.67 -50.04
C ASP A 602 64.46 8.50 -49.06
N LYS A 603 63.78 7.78 -48.15
CA LYS A 603 63.11 8.37 -46.99
C LYS A 603 64.14 9.07 -46.12
N ILE A 604 63.76 10.16 -45.42
CA ILE A 604 64.67 10.91 -44.52
C ILE A 604 65.36 9.97 -43.52
N SER A 605 64.67 8.94 -43.02
CA SER A 605 65.25 7.91 -42.15
C SER A 605 66.40 7.14 -42.80
N ASN A 606 66.27 6.73 -44.06
CA ASN A 606 67.30 6.01 -44.80
C ASN A 606 68.54 6.89 -45.01
N SER A 607 68.33 8.18 -45.32
CA SER A 607 69.43 9.14 -45.48
C SER A 607 70.21 9.37 -44.19
N ILE A 608 69.56 9.38 -43.02
CA ILE A 608 70.26 9.53 -41.73
C ILE A 608 71.08 8.28 -41.39
N ASP A 609 70.50 7.09 -41.59
CA ASP A 609 71.22 5.83 -41.38
C ASP A 609 72.41 5.69 -42.35
N GLN A 610 72.27 6.19 -43.58
CA GLN A 610 73.35 6.24 -44.56
C GLN A 610 74.46 7.24 -44.16
N LEU A 611 74.10 8.42 -43.65
CA LEU A 611 75.06 9.42 -43.16
C LEU A 611 75.85 8.92 -41.95
N GLU A 612 75.20 8.17 -41.05
CA GLU A 612 75.87 7.55 -39.91
C GLU A 612 76.83 6.42 -40.36
N ARG A 613 76.44 5.62 -41.35
CA ARG A 613 77.36 4.63 -41.97
C ARG A 613 78.55 5.29 -42.69
N GLN A 614 78.38 6.50 -43.22
CA GLN A 614 79.46 7.26 -43.84
C GLN A 614 80.43 7.86 -42.81
N LEU A 615 79.99 8.12 -41.57
CA LEU A 615 80.85 8.55 -40.45
C LEU A 615 81.69 7.41 -39.85
N GLN A 616 81.27 6.16 -40.05
CA GLN A 616 81.96 4.96 -39.54
C GLN A 616 83.06 4.42 -40.48
N LYS A 617 83.22 5.00 -41.67
CA LYS A 617 84.29 4.70 -42.64
C LYS A 617 85.33 5.79 -42.61
#